data_AF-A0A3C1RG34-F1
#
_entry.id   AF-A0A3C1RG34-F1
#
_cell.length_a   1.000
_cell.length_b   1.000
_cell.length_c   1.000
_cell.angle_alpha   90.00
_cell.angle_beta   90.00
_cell.angle_gamma   90.00
#
_symmetry.space_group_name_H-M   'P 1'
#
loop_
_entity.id
_entity.type
_entity.pdbx_description
1 polymer ?
#
loop_
_entity_poly.entity_id
_entity_poly.type
_entity_poly.pdbx_seq_one_letter_code
_entity_poly.pdbx_strand_id
1 'polypeptide(L)'
;MSFNFEDPNQPIQIIQIDTLTFFQIIKQLKSLLEEKENPKKWLTLRETKILLGIKSSTTILKLKNEGKLRYCNLTSKKILYDYDSIMEYLESKAEDTF
;
A
#
# COMPACT_ATOMS: atom_id res chain seq x y z
N MET A 1 17.32 -7.85 -22.86
CA MET A 1 17.86 -9.06 -22.21
C MET A 1 16.90 -9.42 -21.10
N SER A 2 16.19 -10.54 -21.25
CA SER A 2 15.22 -11.03 -20.26
C SER A 2 15.90 -12.15 -19.48
N PHE A 3 16.08 -11.96 -18.18
CA PHE A 3 16.59 -13.00 -17.29
C PHE A 3 15.42 -13.93 -16.92
N ASN A 4 15.39 -15.12 -17.52
CA ASN A 4 14.39 -16.14 -17.21
C ASN A 4 14.96 -17.08 -16.15
N PHE A 5 14.42 -17.02 -14.94
CA PHE A 5 14.88 -17.82 -13.78
C PHE A 5 14.44 -19.29 -13.81
N GLU A 6 13.72 -19.73 -14.85
CA GLU A 6 13.09 -21.08 -14.92
C GLU A 6 13.79 -22.04 -15.91
N ASP A 7 14.94 -21.68 -16.47
CA ASP A 7 15.66 -22.55 -17.43
C ASP A 7 16.72 -23.41 -16.72
N PRO A 8 16.58 -24.75 -16.69
CA PRO A 8 17.47 -25.66 -15.98
C PRO A 8 18.89 -25.75 -16.57
N ASN A 9 19.14 -25.17 -17.76
CA ASN A 9 20.45 -25.20 -18.43
C ASN A 9 21.17 -23.83 -18.45
N GLN A 10 20.71 -22.85 -17.67
CA GLN A 10 21.43 -21.57 -17.59
C GLN A 10 22.73 -21.68 -16.80
N PRO A 11 23.85 -21.13 -17.32
CA PRO A 11 25.09 -21.07 -16.56
C PRO A 11 24.88 -20.18 -15.33
N ILE A 12 25.15 -20.72 -14.14
CA ILE A 12 25.10 -19.97 -12.89
C ILE A 12 26.09 -18.81 -12.99
N GLN A 13 25.58 -17.58 -13.08
CA GLN A 13 26.42 -16.38 -13.01
C GLN A 13 26.66 -16.06 -11.54
N ILE A 14 27.88 -16.35 -11.08
CA ILE A 14 28.30 -16.02 -9.72
C ILE A 14 28.84 -14.59 -9.73
N ILE A 15 28.17 -13.71 -8.99
CA ILE A 15 28.62 -12.34 -8.76
C ILE A 15 29.20 -12.29 -7.34
N GLN A 16 30.50 -11.99 -7.22
CA GLN A 16 31.11 -11.71 -5.92
C GLN A 16 31.11 -10.20 -5.68
N ILE A 17 30.58 -9.80 -4.53
CA ILE A 17 30.50 -8.41 -4.09
C ILE A 17 30.81 -8.33 -2.60
N ASP A 18 31.38 -7.20 -2.19
CA ASP A 18 31.60 -6.91 -0.77
C ASP A 18 30.28 -6.76 -0.02
N THR A 19 30.27 -7.13 1.26
CA THR A 19 29.09 -7.05 2.13
C THR A 19 28.49 -5.65 2.17
N LEU A 20 29.32 -4.61 2.21
CA LEU A 20 28.86 -3.22 2.20
C LEU A 20 28.14 -2.87 0.89
N THR A 21 28.69 -3.31 -0.24
CA THR A 21 28.13 -3.11 -1.57
C THR A 21 26.80 -3.84 -1.72
N PHE A 22 26.68 -5.05 -1.18
CA PHE A 22 25.42 -5.80 -1.12
C PHE A 22 24.31 -5.03 -0.40
N PHE A 23 24.60 -4.50 0.80
CA PHE A 23 23.62 -3.70 1.54
C PHE A 23 23.25 -2.40 0.81
N GLN A 24 24.19 -1.76 0.13
CA GLN A 24 23.91 -0.57 -0.69
C GLN A 24 22.97 -0.89 -1.86
N ILE A 25 23.19 -2.02 -2.55
CA ILE A 25 22.33 -2.47 -3.64
C ILE A 25 20.92 -2.78 -3.11
N ILE A 26 20.80 -3.50 -1.99
CA ILE A 26 19.50 -3.77 -1.37
C ILE A 26 18.80 -2.47 -0.99
N LYS A 27 19.51 -1.50 -0.41
CA LYS A 27 18.92 -0.20 -0.04
C LYS A 27 18.39 0.56 -1.26
N GLN A 28 19.14 0.52 -2.36
CA GLN A 28 18.70 1.13 -3.63
C GLN A 28 17.49 0.40 -4.21
N LEU A 29 17.50 -0.93 -4.20
CA LEU A 29 16.35 -1.75 -4.62
C LEU A 29 15.10 -1.45 -3.77
N LYS A 30 15.26 -1.37 -2.45
CA LYS A 30 14.16 -1.02 -1.54
C LYS A 30 13.58 0.34 -1.88
N SER A 31 14.43 1.34 -2.12
CA SER A 31 13.96 2.68 -2.53
C SER A 31 13.18 2.66 -3.85
N LEU A 32 13.59 1.84 -4.81
CA LEU A 32 12.89 1.68 -6.09
C LEU A 32 11.56 0.91 -5.95
N LEU A 33 11.48 -0.02 -5.00
CA LEU A 33 10.26 -0.76 -4.65
C LEU A 33 9.28 0.11 -3.86
N GLU A 34 9.75 0.85 -2.86
CA GLU A 34 8.96 1.78 -2.05
C GLU A 34 8.35 2.92 -2.90
N GLU A 35 9.03 3.34 -3.97
CA GLU A 35 8.47 4.32 -4.93
C GLU A 35 7.24 3.77 -5.68
N LYS A 36 7.14 2.44 -5.83
CA LYS A 36 5.99 1.76 -6.44
C LYS A 36 4.96 1.29 -5.41
N GLU A 37 5.39 0.98 -4.20
CA GLU A 37 4.56 0.39 -3.14
C GLU A 37 4.11 1.38 -2.08
N ASN A 38 4.44 2.67 -2.15
CA ASN A 38 3.81 3.61 -1.25
C ASN A 38 2.30 3.60 -1.53
N PRO A 39 1.47 3.04 -0.63
CA PRO A 39 0.02 3.10 -0.83
C PRO A 39 -0.30 4.59 -0.93
N LYS A 40 -1.11 4.96 -1.92
CA LYS A 40 -1.54 6.36 -2.05
C LYS A 40 -2.06 6.81 -0.69
N LYS A 41 -1.31 7.70 -0.03
CA LYS A 41 -1.65 8.20 1.30
C LYS A 41 -3.07 8.75 1.35
N TRP A 42 -3.51 9.32 0.23
CA TRP A 42 -4.84 9.83 0.03
C TRP A 42 -5.60 8.98 -0.98
N LEU A 43 -6.64 8.29 -0.50
CA LEU A 43 -7.54 7.48 -1.30
C LEU A 43 -8.78 8.27 -1.71
N THR A 44 -9.27 8.04 -2.91
CA THR A 44 -10.57 8.54 -3.35
C THR A 44 -11.71 7.74 -2.73
N LEU A 45 -12.92 8.30 -2.69
CA LEU A 45 -14.13 7.60 -2.21
C LEU A 45 -14.31 6.20 -2.82
N ARG A 46 -13.98 6.04 -4.11
CA ARG A 46 -14.08 4.74 -4.80
C ARG A 46 -13.03 3.75 -4.29
N GLU A 47 -11.79 4.18 -4.13
CA GLU A 47 -10.71 3.34 -3.61
C GLU A 47 -10.98 2.94 -2.15
N THR A 48 -11.44 3.88 -1.31
CA THR A 48 -11.84 3.60 0.08
C THR A 48 -12.97 2.56 0.16
N LYS A 49 -13.97 2.62 -0.73
CA LYS A 49 -15.04 1.63 -0.79
C LYS A 49 -14.52 0.23 -1.12
N ILE A 50 -13.62 0.14 -2.09
CA ILE A 50 -13.03 -1.14 -2.49
C ILE A 50 -12.22 -1.70 -1.32
N LEU A 51 -11.42 -0.86 -0.67
CA LEU A 51 -10.57 -1.25 0.46
C LEU A 51 -11.39 -1.74 1.67
N LEU A 52 -12.48 -1.06 2.01
CA LEU A 52 -13.38 -1.46 3.09
C LEU A 52 -14.36 -2.58 2.68
N GLY A 53 -14.42 -2.97 1.41
CA GLY A 53 -15.39 -3.94 0.89
C GLY A 53 -16.85 -3.44 0.88
N ILE A 54 -17.09 -2.12 0.89
CA ILE A 54 -18.43 -1.53 1.05
C ILE A 54 -18.96 -0.98 -0.28
N LYS A 55 -20.19 -1.36 -0.65
CA LYS A 55 -20.86 -0.86 -1.87
C LYS A 55 -21.44 0.56 -1.70
N SER A 56 -21.99 0.86 -0.52
CA SER A 56 -22.77 2.08 -0.27
C SER A 56 -21.92 3.30 0.13
N SER A 57 -22.15 4.42 -0.55
CA SER A 57 -21.52 5.71 -0.21
C SER A 57 -21.96 6.26 1.16
N THR A 58 -23.18 5.89 1.57
CA THR A 58 -23.79 6.33 2.83
C THR A 58 -23.06 5.79 4.06
N THR A 59 -22.48 4.59 3.97
CA THR A 59 -21.70 4.01 5.07
C THR A 59 -20.41 4.79 5.31
N ILE A 60 -19.69 5.19 4.26
CA ILE A 60 -18.50 6.04 4.41
C ILE A 60 -18.88 7.41 4.97
N LEU A 61 -20.02 7.98 4.56
CA LEU A 61 -20.50 9.24 5.12
C LEU A 61 -20.81 9.11 6.62
N LYS A 62 -21.36 7.98 7.07
CA LYS A 62 -21.54 7.70 8.51
C LYS A 62 -20.19 7.64 9.23
N LEU A 63 -19.23 6.87 8.72
CA LEU A 63 -17.88 6.80 9.29
C LEU A 63 -17.19 8.17 9.37
N LYS A 64 -17.42 9.01 8.37
CA LYS A 64 -16.97 10.42 8.35
C LYS A 64 -17.62 11.23 9.47
N ASN A 65 -18.94 11.17 9.59
CA ASN A 65 -19.70 11.92 10.60
C ASN A 65 -19.40 11.44 12.02
N GLU A 66 -19.09 10.16 12.18
CA GLU A 66 -18.66 9.55 13.45
C GLU A 66 -17.20 9.86 13.80
N GLY A 67 -16.46 10.56 12.92
CA GLY A 67 -15.06 10.93 13.14
C GLY A 67 -14.08 9.76 13.11
N LYS A 68 -14.50 8.60 12.59
CA LYS A 68 -13.70 7.36 12.55
C LYS A 68 -12.68 7.31 11.43
N LEU A 69 -12.84 8.17 10.41
CA LEU A 69 -11.95 8.25 9.27
C LEU A 69 -11.46 9.67 9.08
N ARG A 70 -10.15 9.83 8.96
CA ARG A 70 -9.53 11.09 8.58
C ARG A 70 -9.76 11.35 7.10
N TYR A 71 -10.22 12.56 6.78
CA TYR A 71 -10.48 12.99 5.41
C TYR A 71 -9.97 14.40 5.14
N CYS A 72 -9.62 14.66 3.88
CA CYS A 72 -9.22 15.96 3.39
C CYS A 72 -10.20 16.41 2.30
N ASN A 73 -10.81 17.58 2.49
CA ASN A 73 -11.64 18.22 1.48
C ASN A 73 -10.75 19.09 0.60
N LEU A 74 -10.43 18.61 -0.60
CA LEU A 74 -9.62 19.38 -1.55
C LEU A 74 -10.47 20.39 -2.34
N THR A 75 -11.74 20.06 -2.58
CA THR A 75 -12.74 20.91 -3.25
C THR A 75 -14.12 20.46 -2.80
N SER A 76 -15.16 21.30 -2.97
CA SER A 76 -16.54 21.01 -2.57
C SER A 76 -17.12 19.68 -3.09
N LYS A 77 -16.52 19.10 -4.16
CA LYS A 77 -16.94 17.82 -4.76
C LYS A 77 -15.95 16.66 -4.60
N LYS A 78 -14.70 16.90 -4.18
CA LYS A 78 -13.65 15.87 -4.06
C LYS A 78 -13.17 15.76 -2.62
N ILE A 79 -13.50 14.63 -2.01
CA ILE A 79 -13.06 14.23 -0.66
C ILE A 79 -12.05 13.10 -0.83
N LEU A 80 -10.91 13.25 -0.16
CA LEU A 80 -9.88 12.23 -0.05
C LEU A 80 -9.86 11.67 1.37
N TYR A 81 -9.58 10.38 1.51
CA TYR A 81 -9.51 9.69 2.78
C TYR A 81 -8.08 9.24 3.04
N ASP A 82 -7.65 9.33 4.29
CA ASP A 82 -6.30 8.89 4.69
C ASP A 82 -6.26 7.35 4.72
N TYR A 83 -5.28 6.75 4.05
CA TYR A 83 -5.10 5.29 4.00
C TYR A 83 -4.88 4.70 5.40
N ASP A 84 -3.98 5.31 6.17
CA ASP A 84 -3.59 4.83 7.50
C ASP A 84 -4.79 4.81 8.45
N SER A 85 -5.61 5.87 8.41
CA SER A 85 -6.83 5.95 9.23
C SER A 85 -7.87 4.88 8.88
N ILE A 86 -7.94 4.45 7.62
CA ILE A 86 -8.83 3.35 7.21
C ILE A 86 -8.30 2.01 7.73
N MET A 87 -6.98 1.81 7.67
CA MET A 87 -6.33 0.60 8.18
C MET A 87 -6.50 0.49 9.71
N GLU A 88 -6.25 1.57 10.45
CA GLU A 88 -6.50 1.65 11.91
C GLU A 88 -7.97 1.34 12.24
N TYR A 89 -8.92 1.83 11.44
CA TYR A 89 -10.33 1.51 11.64
C TYR A 89 -10.61 0.01 11.45
N LEU A 90 -10.03 -0.61 10.42
CA LEU A 90 -10.15 -2.05 10.17
C LEU A 90 -9.54 -2.86 11.32
N GLU A 91 -8.35 -2.50 11.79
CA GLU A 91 -7.69 -3.13 12.93
C GLU A 91 -8.51 -2.97 14.22
N SER A 92 -9.06 -1.78 14.49
CA SER A 92 -9.92 -1.54 15.67
C SER A 92 -11.22 -2.36 15.68
N LYS A 93 -11.62 -2.88 14.50
CA LYS A 93 -12.80 -3.71 14.29
C LYS A 93 -12.45 -5.18 14.04
N ALA A 94 -11.17 -5.50 13.90
CA ALA A 94 -10.72 -6.86 13.81
C ALA A 94 -10.90 -7.51 15.19
N GLU A 95 -11.57 -8.66 15.21
CA GLU A 95 -11.58 -9.54 16.37
C GLU A 95 -10.47 -10.57 16.17
N ASP A 96 -9.43 -10.48 16.98
CA ASP A 96 -8.38 -11.50 17.00
C ASP A 96 -8.98 -12.81 17.48
N THR A 97 -8.97 -13.80 16.60
CA THR A 97 -9.60 -15.11 16.82
C THR A 97 -8.61 -16.16 17.33
N PHE A 98 -7.47 -15.74 17.87
CA PHE A 98 -6.40 -16.61 18.36
C PHE A 98 -5.84 -16.14 19.70
#